data_AF-A0A3A8K7M6-F1
#
_entry.id   AF-A0A3A8K7M6-F1
#
_cell.length_a   1.000
_cell.length_b   1.000
_cell.length_c   1.000
_cell.angle_alpha   90.00
_cell.angle_beta   90.00
_cell.angle_gamma   90.00
#
_symmetry.space_group_name_H-M   'P 1'
#
loop_
_entity.id
_entity.type
_entity.pdbx_description
1 polymer ?
#
loop_
_entity_poly.entity_id
_entity_poly.type
_entity_poly.pdbx_seq_one_letter_code
_entity_poly.pdbx_strand_id
1 'polypeptide(L)'
;AKTGGVDIAVDSAAANLQAGTGMKKLGAELAHSAPQAFTGDELRFNFSLVAPSSDVTLTLFGAGNSSNADQNSDGDRAAATKLTVTVGKGTPVVDPLPGEGDGGGCAAAGSAPMWGLALAGLALLRRRRN
;
A
#
# COMPACT_ATOMS: atom_id res chain seq x y z
N ALA A 1 29.66 6.88 16.71
CA ALA A 1 29.78 5.80 15.71
C ALA A 1 30.16 6.41 14.37
N LYS A 2 30.71 5.63 13.43
CA LYS A 2 31.05 6.11 12.07
C LYS A 2 30.05 5.63 11.03
N THR A 3 29.70 4.35 11.09
CA THR A 3 28.73 3.74 10.17
C THR A 3 27.71 2.91 10.91
N GLY A 4 26.62 2.55 10.26
CA GLY A 4 25.61 1.68 10.84
C GLY A 4 24.81 0.96 9.77
N GLY A 5 23.93 0.10 10.25
CA GLY A 5 23.08 -0.74 9.44
C GLY A 5 21.71 -0.89 10.08
N VAL A 6 20.79 -1.42 9.29
CA VAL A 6 19.44 -1.77 9.73
C VAL A 6 19.03 -3.11 9.16
N ASP A 7 18.14 -3.76 9.89
CA ASP A 7 17.29 -4.87 9.47
C ASP A 7 15.83 -4.56 9.87
N ILE A 8 14.89 -4.76 8.95
CA ILE A 8 13.46 -4.49 9.12
C ILE A 8 12.66 -5.72 8.70
N ALA A 9 11.76 -6.18 9.57
CA ALA A 9 10.86 -7.31 9.32
C ALA A 9 9.41 -6.97 9.70
N VAL A 10 8.47 -7.77 9.20
CA VAL A 10 7.04 -7.71 9.57
C VAL A 10 6.50 -9.11 9.78
N ASP A 11 5.65 -9.32 10.78
CA ASP A 11 5.07 -10.63 11.15
C ASP A 11 3.94 -11.14 10.21
N SER A 12 3.76 -10.53 9.04
CA SER A 12 2.72 -10.91 8.10
C SER A 12 3.26 -11.10 6.69
N ALA A 13 3.07 -12.31 6.16
CA ALA A 13 3.40 -12.66 4.79
C ALA A 13 2.49 -11.96 3.75
N ALA A 14 1.33 -11.45 4.17
CA ALA A 14 0.42 -10.68 3.32
C ALA A 14 0.81 -9.19 3.23
N ALA A 15 1.70 -8.73 4.11
CA ALA A 15 2.26 -7.38 4.06
C ALA A 15 3.54 -7.41 3.23
N ASN A 16 3.83 -6.33 2.50
CA ASN A 16 4.98 -6.31 1.59
C ASN A 16 5.89 -5.12 1.87
N LEU A 17 7.07 -5.41 2.42
CA LEU A 17 8.13 -4.42 2.61
C LEU A 17 8.79 -4.07 1.27
N GLN A 18 8.97 -2.77 1.05
CA GLN A 18 9.57 -2.16 -0.13
C GLN A 18 10.81 -1.35 0.29
N ALA A 19 11.95 -1.70 -0.30
CA ALA A 19 13.22 -1.04 -0.02
C ALA A 19 13.21 0.41 -0.51
N GLY A 20 13.64 1.35 0.35
CA GLY A 20 14.03 2.68 -0.09
C GLY A 20 15.51 2.77 -0.49
N THR A 21 15.99 3.99 -0.72
CA THR A 21 17.39 4.25 -1.08
C THR A 21 18.35 3.69 -0.02
N GLY A 22 19.41 3.00 -0.47
CA GLY A 22 20.43 2.42 0.41
C GLY A 22 20.01 1.11 1.09
N MET A 23 18.83 0.57 0.77
CA MET A 23 18.33 -0.70 1.28
C MET A 23 18.15 -1.73 0.16
N LYS A 24 18.08 -3.00 0.55
CA LYS A 24 17.79 -4.14 -0.32
C LYS A 24 16.86 -5.11 0.40
N LYS A 25 16.15 -5.90 -0.40
CA LYS A 25 15.30 -6.98 0.10
C LYS A 25 16.12 -8.25 0.28
N LEU A 26 16.00 -8.89 1.44
CA LEU A 26 16.54 -10.21 1.74
C LEU A 26 15.38 -11.11 2.14
N GLY A 27 14.84 -11.87 1.18
CA GLY A 27 13.61 -12.63 1.41
C GLY A 27 12.41 -11.72 1.69
N ALA A 28 11.84 -11.84 2.89
CA ALA A 28 10.72 -11.00 3.35
C ALA A 28 11.16 -9.75 4.12
N GLU A 29 12.46 -9.60 4.40
CA GLU A 29 13.03 -8.53 5.23
C GLU A 29 13.72 -7.47 4.36
N LEU A 30 13.97 -6.29 4.94
CA LEU A 30 14.82 -5.28 4.34
C LEU A 30 16.09 -5.10 5.17
N ALA A 31 17.23 -5.09 4.50
CA ALA A 31 18.51 -4.78 5.10
C ALA A 31 19.17 -3.61 4.37
N HIS A 32 20.07 -2.92 5.06
CA HIS A 32 20.97 -1.97 4.42
C HIS A 32 21.81 -2.65 3.31
N SER A 33 22.03 -1.96 2.19
CA SER A 33 22.79 -2.49 1.04
C SER A 33 24.29 -2.48 1.28
N ALA A 34 24.77 -1.45 1.98
CA ALA A 34 26.13 -1.25 2.47
C ALA A 34 26.06 -0.44 3.78
N PRO A 35 27.10 -0.48 4.65
CA PRO A 35 27.12 0.34 5.86
C PRO A 35 26.93 1.82 5.51
N GLN A 36 25.96 2.48 6.15
CA GLN A 36 25.65 3.88 5.91
C GLN A 36 26.42 4.76 6.91
N ALA A 37 26.93 5.91 6.47
CA ALA A 37 27.59 6.87 7.36
C ALA A 37 26.56 7.64 8.21
N PHE A 38 26.97 8.03 9.42
CA PHE A 38 26.17 8.92 10.26
C PHE A 38 26.18 10.35 9.70
N THR A 39 25.05 11.05 9.84
CA THR A 39 24.95 12.50 9.63
C THR A 39 24.72 13.14 10.99
N GLY A 40 25.76 13.75 11.56
CA GLY A 40 25.75 14.13 12.98
C GLY A 40 25.67 12.87 13.86
N ASP A 41 24.70 12.83 14.77
CA ASP A 41 24.48 11.69 15.68
C ASP A 41 23.37 10.73 15.20
N GLU A 42 22.80 10.96 14.02
CA GLU A 42 21.70 10.18 13.47
C GLU A 42 22.13 9.41 12.22
N LEU A 43 21.52 8.24 12.06
CA LEU A 43 21.49 7.50 10.82
C LEU A 43 20.04 7.15 10.50
N ARG A 44 19.60 7.45 9.28
CA ARG A 44 18.21 7.30 8.86
C ARG A 44 18.08 6.43 7.61
N PHE A 45 17.18 5.45 7.69
CA PHE A 45 16.73 4.63 6.59
C PHE A 45 15.25 4.86 6.35
N ASN A 46 14.85 5.01 5.09
CA ASN A 46 13.46 5.16 4.70
C ASN A 46 13.02 3.91 3.92
N PHE A 47 11.82 3.44 4.19
CA PHE A 47 11.21 2.30 3.50
C PHE A 47 9.68 2.49 3.46
N SER A 48 9.00 1.70 2.65
CA SER A 48 7.54 1.62 2.64
C SER A 48 7.05 0.21 2.95
N LEU A 49 5.85 0.11 3.53
CA LEU A 49 5.14 -1.14 3.75
C LEU A 49 3.80 -1.05 3.02
N VAL A 50 3.54 -2.00 2.12
CA VAL A 50 2.19 -2.21 1.58
C VAL A 50 1.43 -3.09 2.56
N ALA A 51 0.32 -2.58 3.07
CA ALA A 51 -0.52 -3.28 4.02
C ALA A 51 -1.30 -4.44 3.35
N PRO A 52 -1.68 -5.49 4.10
CA PRO A 52 -2.60 -6.52 3.63
C PRO A 52 -3.97 -5.94 3.26
N SER A 53 -4.74 -6.67 2.44
CA SER A 53 -6.10 -6.29 2.03
C SER A 53 -7.17 -6.60 3.09
N SER A 54 -6.80 -7.18 4.22
CA SER A 54 -7.70 -7.58 5.31
C SER A 54 -7.38 -6.81 6.59
N ASP A 55 -8.41 -6.55 7.40
CA ASP A 55 -8.26 -6.01 8.76
C ASP A 55 -7.32 -6.90 9.59
N VAL A 56 -6.23 -6.33 10.09
CA VAL A 56 -5.20 -7.07 10.82
C VAL A 56 -4.36 -6.14 11.68
N THR A 57 -3.86 -6.65 12.81
CA THR A 57 -2.80 -6.00 13.57
C THR A 57 -1.47 -6.66 13.23
N LEU A 58 -0.52 -5.86 12.77
CA LEU A 58 0.82 -6.25 12.38
C LEU A 58 1.85 -5.77 13.42
N THR A 59 2.96 -6.48 13.52
CA THR A 59 4.15 -6.03 14.23
C THR A 59 5.28 -5.80 13.24
N LEU A 60 5.75 -4.56 13.14
CA LEU A 60 7.04 -4.26 12.51
C LEU A 60 8.15 -4.42 13.54
N PHE A 61 9.24 -5.05 13.13
CA PHE A 61 10.46 -5.19 13.89
C PHE A 61 11.54 -4.37 13.22
N GLY A 62 12.31 -3.63 14.00
CA GLY A 62 13.48 -2.93 13.52
C GLY A 62 14.67 -3.22 14.41
N ALA A 63 15.78 -3.63 13.83
CA ALA A 63 17.07 -3.75 14.50
C ALA A 63 18.07 -2.84 13.82
N GLY A 64 18.85 -2.11 14.62
CA GLY A 64 19.90 -1.22 14.14
C GLY A 64 21.21 -1.50 14.85
N ASN A 65 22.31 -1.36 14.13
CA ASN A 65 23.65 -1.37 14.70
C ASN A 65 24.41 -0.10 14.36
N SER A 66 25.37 0.24 15.22
CA SER A 66 26.31 1.33 15.03
C SER A 66 27.71 0.78 15.19
N SER A 67 28.58 1.07 14.24
CA SER A 67 29.97 0.63 14.19
C SER A 67 30.95 1.79 14.23
N ASN A 68 32.08 1.59 14.91
CA ASN A 68 33.22 2.50 14.90
C ASN A 68 34.11 2.35 13.63
N ALA A 69 33.79 1.36 12.77
CA ALA A 69 34.44 1.00 11.51
C ALA A 69 35.91 0.58 11.61
N ASP A 70 36.34 -0.03 12.72
CA ASP A 70 37.69 -0.54 12.93
C ASP A 70 37.86 -2.04 12.58
N GLN A 71 36.83 -2.65 12.00
CA GLN A 71 36.75 -4.07 11.61
C GLN A 71 36.77 -5.06 12.78
N ASN A 72 36.58 -4.60 14.02
CA ASN A 72 36.28 -5.43 15.17
C ASN A 72 34.90 -5.06 15.73
N SER A 73 34.49 -5.70 16.83
CA SER A 73 33.19 -5.45 17.49
C SER A 73 33.31 -4.61 18.76
N ASP A 74 34.52 -4.20 19.14
CA ASP A 74 34.76 -3.45 20.37
C ASP A 74 34.28 -2.00 20.20
N GLY A 75 33.34 -1.60 21.06
CA GLY A 75 32.72 -0.28 20.99
C GLY A 75 31.59 -0.16 19.95
N ASP A 76 31.30 -1.24 19.23
CA ASP A 76 30.08 -1.35 18.42
C ASP A 76 28.86 -1.58 19.31
N ARG A 77 27.68 -1.19 18.84
CA ARG A 77 26.42 -1.33 19.58
C ARG A 77 25.30 -1.78 18.66
N ALA A 78 24.33 -2.49 19.22
CA ALA A 78 23.10 -2.86 18.53
C ALA A 78 21.90 -2.72 19.46
N ALA A 79 20.74 -2.41 18.88
CA ALA A 79 19.48 -2.33 19.58
C ALA A 79 18.34 -2.75 18.65
N ALA A 80 17.23 -3.21 19.23
CA ALA A 80 16.03 -3.57 18.51
C ALA A 80 14.80 -2.91 19.13
N THR A 81 13.81 -2.63 18.29
CA THR A 81 12.51 -2.08 18.67
C THR A 81 11.40 -2.72 17.87
N LYS A 82 10.16 -2.51 18.29
CA LYS A 82 8.96 -3.01 17.64
C LYS A 82 7.92 -1.92 17.54
N LEU A 83 7.11 -1.95 16.49
CA LEU A 83 5.96 -1.08 16.29
C LEU A 83 4.75 -1.93 15.93
N THR A 84 3.68 -1.81 16.71
CA THR A 84 2.38 -2.41 16.40
C THR A 84 1.59 -1.48 15.48
N VAL A 85 1.09 -2.01 14.37
CA VAL A 85 0.31 -1.27 13.36
C VAL A 85 -1.02 -1.98 13.15
N THR A 86 -2.13 -1.27 13.38
CA THR A 86 -3.47 -1.78 13.06
C THR A 86 -3.86 -1.30 11.67
N VAL A 87 -4.09 -2.25 10.77
CA VAL A 87 -4.57 -2.07 9.40
C VAL A 87 -6.07 -2.36 9.37
N GLY A 88 -6.86 -1.49 8.74
CA GLY A 88 -8.32 -1.63 8.68
C GLY A 88 -9.05 -0.94 9.84
N LYS A 89 -10.26 -1.40 10.17
CA LYS A 89 -11.15 -0.83 11.22
C LYS A 89 -11.62 0.62 11.01
N GLY A 90 -11.26 1.26 9.91
CA GLY A 90 -11.89 2.51 9.49
C GLY A 90 -13.29 2.24 8.98
N THR A 91 -14.30 2.91 9.53
CA THR A 91 -15.59 3.05 8.84
C THR A 91 -15.34 3.79 7.53
N PRO A 92 -15.89 3.33 6.39
CA PRO A 92 -16.00 4.19 5.22
C PRO A 92 -16.63 5.50 5.67
N VAL A 93 -16.05 6.65 5.27
CA VAL A 93 -16.80 7.90 5.31
C VAL A 93 -17.93 7.70 4.31
N VAL A 94 -19.09 7.27 4.80
CA VAL A 94 -20.34 7.55 4.10
C VAL A 94 -20.45 9.05 4.15
N ASP A 95 -20.07 9.71 3.06
CA ASP A 95 -20.54 11.07 2.82
C ASP A 95 -22.05 11.04 3.07
N PRO A 96 -22.61 11.95 3.90
CA PRO A 96 -24.04 12.05 4.03
C PRO A 96 -24.59 12.14 2.61
N LEU A 97 -25.40 11.15 2.20
CA LEU A 97 -26.08 11.23 0.92
C LEU A 97 -26.67 12.64 0.84
N PRO A 98 -26.37 13.42 -0.21
CA PRO A 98 -27.02 14.70 -0.36
C PRO A 98 -28.51 14.43 -0.31
N GLY A 99 -29.20 15.10 0.61
CA GLY A 99 -30.63 14.97 0.79
C GLY A 99 -31.34 15.03 -0.55
N GLU A 100 -32.44 14.29 -0.66
CA GLU A 100 -33.30 14.18 -1.84
C GLU A 100 -33.42 15.54 -2.55
N GLY A 101 -32.57 15.71 -3.54
CA GLY A 101 -32.37 16.92 -4.31
C GLY A 101 -32.31 16.47 -5.75
N ASP A 102 -33.50 16.42 -6.33
CA ASP A 102 -33.75 16.19 -7.73
C ASP A 102 -32.78 17.02 -8.60
N GLY A 103 -32.10 16.35 -9.52
CA GLY A 103 -31.40 17.00 -10.63
C GLY A 103 -29.87 17.02 -10.57
N GLY A 104 -29.26 16.12 -11.37
CA GLY A 104 -28.12 16.52 -12.19
C GLY A 104 -26.88 15.62 -12.13
N GLY A 105 -26.63 14.91 -13.24
CA GLY A 105 -25.27 14.82 -13.80
C GLY A 105 -24.47 13.54 -13.57
N CYS A 106 -24.49 12.67 -14.59
CA CYS A 106 -23.40 11.83 -15.15
C CYS A 106 -22.02 11.86 -14.43
N ALA A 107 -21.33 10.74 -14.17
CA ALA A 107 -21.18 9.53 -14.97
C ALA A 107 -20.58 8.35 -14.16
N ALA A 108 -21.06 7.13 -14.43
CA ALA A 108 -20.25 5.91 -14.61
C ALA A 108 -21.18 4.80 -15.14
N ALA A 109 -20.93 4.39 -16.38
CA ALA A 109 -21.70 3.37 -17.10
C ALA A 109 -21.64 2.00 -16.41
N GLY A 110 -22.75 1.23 -16.45
CA GLY A 110 -22.65 -0.20 -16.16
C GLY A 110 -23.88 -1.02 -15.80
N SER A 111 -25.12 -0.64 -16.09
CA SER A 111 -26.23 -1.61 -16.08
C SER A 111 -27.42 -1.14 -16.92
N ALA A 112 -27.55 -1.69 -18.13
CA ALA A 112 -28.72 -1.47 -18.96
C ALA A 112 -29.96 -2.16 -18.34
N PRO A 113 -31.09 -1.45 -18.14
CA PRO A 113 -32.33 -2.07 -17.67
C PRO A 113 -33.06 -2.77 -18.82
N MET A 114 -33.48 -4.01 -18.55
CA MET A 114 -34.29 -4.89 -19.39
C MET A 114 -35.70 -4.34 -19.63
N TRP A 115 -35.94 -3.69 -20.76
CA TRP A 115 -37.31 -3.44 -21.26
C TRP A 115 -37.36 -3.62 -22.79
N GLY A 116 -37.23 -4.88 -23.21
CA GLY A 116 -37.43 -5.31 -24.59
C GLY A 116 -38.59 -6.30 -24.68
N LEU A 117 -39.82 -5.79 -24.71
CA LEU A 117 -41.03 -6.58 -25.01
C LEU A 117 -42.05 -5.69 -25.73
N ALA A 118 -42.04 -5.74 -27.07
CA ALA A 118 -43.22 -5.49 -27.89
C ALA A 118 -43.07 -6.22 -29.23
N LEU A 119 -43.83 -7.32 -29.36
CA LEU A 119 -43.96 -8.14 -30.56
C LEU A 119 -45.06 -7.59 -31.50
N ALA A 120 -44.94 -7.97 -32.78
CA ALA A 120 -45.95 -8.01 -33.85
C ALA A 120 -46.32 -6.67 -34.52
N GLY A 121 -46.49 -6.56 -35.84
CA GLY A 121 -46.54 -7.53 -36.94
C GLY A 121 -47.19 -6.85 -38.17
N LEU A 122 -47.04 -7.47 -39.35
CA LEU A 122 -47.73 -7.20 -40.64
C LEU A 122 -47.51 -5.82 -41.28
N ALA A 123 -47.58 -5.61 -42.60
CA ALA A 123 -47.54 -6.41 -43.81
C ALA A 123 -47.55 -5.38 -44.96
N LEU A 124 -46.84 -5.69 -46.05
CA LEU A 124 -47.19 -5.41 -47.46
C LEU A 124 -48.03 -4.18 -47.83
N LEU A 125 -47.47 -3.38 -48.75
CA LEU A 125 -48.06 -2.74 -49.96
C LEU A 125 -47.59 -1.28 -50.08
N ARG A 126 -46.66 -0.98 -50.99
CA ARG A 126 -46.90 -0.67 -52.43
C ARG A 126 -47.06 0.83 -52.63
N ARG A 127 -46.44 1.32 -53.72
CA ARG A 127 -46.63 2.61 -54.45
C ARG A 127 -45.48 3.61 -54.16
N ARG A 128 -44.78 4.18 -55.14
CA ARG A 128 -45.04 4.36 -56.58
C ARG A 128 -43.72 4.67 -57.31
N ARG A 129 -43.65 4.27 -58.58
CA ARG A 129 -42.74 4.79 -59.61
C ARG A 129 -42.69 6.32 -59.58
N ASN A 130 -41.50 6.88 -59.80
CA ASN A 130 -41.16 7.69 -60.97
C ASN A 130 -39.66 7.58 -61.22
#